data_AF-A0A084FWL5-F1
#
_entry.id   AF-A0A084FWL5-F1
#
_cell.length_a   1.000
_cell.length_b   1.000
_cell.length_c   1.000
_cell.angle_alpha   90.00
_cell.angle_beta   90.00
_cell.angle_gamma   90.00
#
_symmetry.space_group_name_H-M   'P 1'
#
loop_
_entity.id
_entity.type
_entity.pdbx_description
1 polymer ?
#
loop_
_entity_poly.entity_id
_entity_poly.type
_entity_poly.pdbx_seq_one_letter_code
_entity_poly.pdbx_strand_id
1 'polypeptide(L)'
;MALVVSFDEPVHIAVIGGTGLSHIEGFEPVASINPITPWGYPSSPILISRHNGVPVAFLARHGHNHQYAPHEVPSRANIAALRHIGVRSIIAFSAVGSLREEIKPMDFVVPDQIIDRTKGVRPFTFFEGGLVGHVGFADPFDHNLAEIVKKCAHHMEGNGVILHEEGTVVVMEGPQFSTRAESNLYRTWGGSVINMSALPEAKLAREAEIAYQMICMATDYDCWHSTEDVDVAMVMKNMEHNGRNAKRLVGAVLDQLTKQEHSSVVLAKHLEGMSVGAVAGITKPEGRNPEAWARVQYLFPEFMKEG
;
A
#
# COMPACT_ATOMS: atom_id res chain seq x y z
N MET A 1 -24.01 15.95 4.14
CA MET A 1 -23.65 17.10 3.28
C MET A 1 -22.88 16.58 2.08
N ALA A 2 -22.96 17.24 0.92
CA ALA A 2 -22.11 16.87 -0.22
C ALA A 2 -20.64 17.17 0.14
N LEU A 3 -19.74 16.23 -0.15
CA LEU A 3 -18.30 16.43 0.06
C LEU A 3 -17.77 17.47 -0.93
N VAL A 4 -16.83 18.30 -0.47
CA VAL A 4 -16.14 19.22 -1.38
C VAL A 4 -15.19 18.45 -2.29
N VAL A 5 -14.97 18.99 -3.50
CA VAL A 5 -14.14 18.37 -4.55
C VAL A 5 -12.72 18.95 -4.61
N SER A 6 -12.34 19.75 -3.62
CA SER A 6 -11.01 20.33 -3.41
C SER A 6 -10.63 20.25 -1.93
N PHE A 7 -9.34 20.23 -1.63
CA PHE A 7 -8.82 20.21 -0.26
C PHE A 7 -7.42 20.84 -0.23
N ASP A 8 -7.26 21.93 0.50
CA ASP A 8 -6.06 22.79 0.43
C ASP A 8 -5.07 22.57 1.60
N GLU A 9 -5.45 21.76 2.59
CA GLU A 9 -4.56 21.38 3.69
C GLU A 9 -3.71 20.16 3.31
N PRO A 10 -2.44 20.09 3.75
CA PRO A 10 -1.62 18.90 3.53
C PRO A 10 -2.22 17.66 4.18
N VAL A 11 -2.28 16.54 3.45
CA VAL A 11 -2.72 15.24 3.97
C VAL A 11 -1.53 14.31 4.05
N HIS A 12 -1.06 13.97 5.25
CA HIS A 12 0.21 13.23 5.40
C HIS A 12 0.07 11.71 5.50
N ILE A 13 -1.11 11.24 5.88
CA ILE A 13 -1.39 9.82 6.11
C ILE A 13 -2.43 9.37 5.09
N ALA A 14 -2.22 8.21 4.49
CA ALA A 14 -3.23 7.56 3.67
C ALA A 14 -3.43 6.08 4.03
N VAL A 15 -4.63 5.61 3.76
CA VAL A 15 -5.00 4.19 3.79
C VAL A 15 -5.29 3.73 2.37
N ILE A 16 -4.67 2.63 1.95
CA ILE A 16 -5.02 1.96 0.68
C ILE A 16 -5.64 0.60 0.98
N GLY A 17 -6.86 0.36 0.54
CA GLY A 17 -7.54 -0.91 0.80
C GLY A 17 -8.80 -1.13 -0.03
N GLY A 18 -9.61 -2.10 0.38
CA GLY A 18 -10.97 -2.29 -0.17
C GLY A 18 -11.94 -1.24 0.38
N THR A 19 -13.03 -0.98 -0.34
CA THR A 19 -14.05 0.03 0.05
C THR A 19 -14.67 -0.20 1.43
N GLY A 20 -14.62 -1.43 1.95
CA GLY A 20 -14.99 -1.71 3.34
C GLY A 20 -14.23 -0.84 4.37
N LEU A 21 -13.03 -0.35 4.05
CA LEU A 21 -12.21 0.49 4.93
C LEU A 21 -12.39 2.02 4.71
N SER A 22 -13.29 2.45 3.81
CA SER A 22 -13.52 3.88 3.54
C SER A 22 -14.21 4.62 4.70
N HIS A 23 -14.86 3.88 5.59
CA HIS A 23 -15.56 4.41 6.76
C HIS A 23 -15.04 3.73 8.02
N ILE A 24 -14.30 4.51 8.80
CA ILE A 24 -13.72 4.14 10.09
C ILE A 24 -14.42 5.01 11.14
N GLU A 25 -14.82 4.40 12.26
CA GLU A 25 -15.48 5.12 13.35
C GLU A 25 -14.57 6.23 13.88
N GLY A 26 -15.13 7.43 14.09
CA GLY A 26 -14.37 8.61 14.50
C GLY A 26 -13.63 9.34 13.37
N PHE A 27 -13.76 8.91 12.11
CA PHE A 27 -13.20 9.57 10.94
C PHE A 27 -14.33 10.16 10.08
N GLU A 28 -14.47 11.48 10.10
CA GLU A 28 -15.55 12.18 9.41
C GLU A 28 -15.12 12.60 8.00
N PRO A 29 -15.79 12.14 6.92
CA PRO A 29 -15.51 12.57 5.56
C PRO A 29 -15.68 14.08 5.38
N VAL A 30 -14.66 14.75 4.85
CA VAL A 30 -14.65 16.20 4.59
C VAL A 30 -14.50 16.55 3.11
N ALA A 31 -13.80 15.73 2.32
CA ALA A 31 -13.61 15.97 0.89
C ALA A 31 -13.53 14.66 0.09
N SER A 32 -13.77 14.76 -1.22
CA SER A 32 -13.54 13.67 -2.19
C SER A 32 -12.92 14.27 -3.44
N ILE A 33 -11.62 14.06 -3.61
CA ILE A 33 -10.83 14.66 -4.70
C ILE A 33 -10.45 13.61 -5.74
N ASN A 34 -10.32 13.98 -7.00
CA ASN A 34 -9.94 13.06 -8.07
C ASN A 34 -8.90 13.71 -9.00
N PRO A 35 -7.66 13.93 -8.50
CA PRO A 35 -6.64 14.64 -9.26
C PRO A 35 -6.19 13.81 -10.47
N ILE A 36 -6.00 14.48 -11.61
CA ILE A 36 -5.31 13.89 -12.75
C ILE A 36 -3.80 13.97 -12.52
N THR A 37 -3.13 12.83 -12.64
CA THR A 37 -1.66 12.74 -12.54
C THR A 37 -1.06 12.61 -13.94
N PRO A 38 0.28 12.76 -14.09
CA PRO A 38 0.93 12.46 -15.36
C PRO A 38 0.80 10.99 -15.82
N TRP A 39 0.31 10.10 -14.94
CA TRP A 39 0.03 8.69 -15.23
C TRP A 39 -1.48 8.39 -15.34
N GLY A 40 -2.33 9.42 -15.42
CA GLY A 40 -3.78 9.30 -15.50
C GLY A 40 -4.47 9.48 -14.15
N TYR A 41 -5.72 9.03 -14.07
CA TYR A 41 -6.51 9.06 -12.84
C TYR A 41 -6.13 7.93 -11.88
N PRO A 42 -6.23 8.15 -10.56
CA PRO A 42 -6.16 7.06 -9.59
C PRO A 42 -7.34 6.09 -9.76
N SER A 43 -7.26 4.92 -9.13
CA SER A 43 -8.30 3.86 -9.18
C SER A 43 -9.69 4.36 -8.76
N SER A 44 -9.76 5.37 -7.89
CA SER A 44 -11.00 5.98 -7.42
C SER A 44 -10.71 7.40 -6.92
N PRO A 45 -11.75 8.25 -6.77
CA PRO A 45 -11.62 9.48 -6.00
C PRO A 45 -11.07 9.19 -4.60
N ILE A 46 -10.11 10.01 -4.16
CA ILE A 46 -9.50 9.94 -2.84
C ILE A 46 -10.45 10.59 -1.85
N LEU A 47 -10.95 9.81 -0.90
CA LEU A 47 -11.76 10.31 0.21
C LEU A 47 -10.82 10.88 1.27
N ILE A 48 -11.07 12.10 1.71
CA ILE A 48 -10.35 12.72 2.82
C ILE A 48 -11.31 12.79 3.99
N SER A 49 -10.90 12.21 5.11
CA SER A 49 -11.62 12.25 6.39
C SER A 49 -10.78 12.95 7.44
N ARG A 50 -11.42 13.50 8.47
CA ARG A 50 -10.72 14.05 9.64
C ARG A 50 -10.93 13.21 10.88
N HIS A 51 -9.86 13.08 11.64
CA HIS A 51 -9.87 12.52 12.98
C HIS A 51 -8.95 13.36 13.88
N ASN A 52 -9.46 13.80 15.04
CA ASN A 52 -8.74 14.72 15.94
C ASN A 52 -8.15 15.96 15.24
N GLY A 53 -8.85 16.49 14.23
CA GLY A 53 -8.40 17.62 13.42
C GLY A 53 -7.39 17.28 12.32
N VAL A 54 -6.79 16.09 12.34
CA VAL A 54 -5.79 15.63 11.35
C VAL A 54 -6.49 15.01 10.13
N PRO A 55 -6.20 15.45 8.90
CA PRO A 55 -6.75 14.84 7.70
C PRO A 55 -6.04 13.53 7.34
N VAL A 56 -6.82 12.54 6.91
CA VAL A 56 -6.35 11.23 6.44
C VAL A 56 -7.01 10.91 5.11
N ALA A 57 -6.22 10.49 4.13
CA ALA A 57 -6.70 10.06 2.82
C ALA A 57 -7.06 8.57 2.82
N PHE A 58 -8.06 8.20 2.04
CA PHE A 58 -8.41 6.83 1.71
C PHE A 58 -8.50 6.66 0.20
N LEU A 59 -7.89 5.59 -0.31
CA LEU A 59 -7.94 5.23 -1.73
C LEU A 59 -8.35 3.76 -1.90
N ALA A 60 -9.42 3.52 -2.67
CA ALA A 60 -9.84 2.17 -3.00
C ALA A 60 -8.97 1.59 -4.12
N ARG A 61 -8.13 0.61 -3.80
CA ARG A 61 -7.11 0.06 -4.73
C ARG A 61 -7.72 -0.47 -6.03
N HIS A 62 -8.80 -1.24 -5.91
CA HIS A 62 -9.50 -1.88 -7.04
C HIS A 62 -10.62 -1.00 -7.62
N GLY A 63 -10.64 0.28 -7.24
CA GLY A 63 -11.73 1.20 -7.56
C GLY A 63 -12.96 0.98 -6.68
N HIS A 64 -13.91 1.91 -6.77
CA HIS A 64 -15.09 1.92 -5.91
C HIS A 64 -16.00 0.69 -6.11
N ASN A 65 -16.08 0.19 -7.34
CA ASN A 65 -16.91 -0.96 -7.70
C ASN A 65 -16.09 -2.26 -7.81
N HIS A 66 -14.85 -2.26 -7.31
CA HIS A 66 -13.91 -3.38 -7.47
C HIS A 66 -13.67 -3.74 -8.95
N GLN A 67 -13.68 -2.75 -9.84
CA GLN A 67 -13.65 -2.95 -11.28
C GLN A 67 -12.25 -3.20 -11.87
N TYR A 68 -11.17 -2.99 -11.11
CA TYR A 68 -9.81 -3.22 -11.58
C TYR A 68 -9.26 -4.56 -11.08
N ALA A 69 -8.86 -5.46 -11.99
CA ALA A 69 -8.05 -6.61 -11.61
C ALA A 69 -6.66 -6.14 -11.12
N PRO A 70 -5.92 -6.95 -10.34
CA PRO A 70 -4.64 -6.53 -9.77
C PRO A 70 -3.61 -5.99 -10.77
N HIS A 71 -3.56 -6.55 -11.99
CA HIS A 71 -2.65 -6.12 -13.06
C HIS A 71 -3.12 -4.85 -13.80
N GLU A 72 -4.37 -4.45 -13.61
CA GLU A 72 -4.97 -3.25 -14.22
C GLU A 72 -4.95 -2.04 -13.29
N VAL A 73 -4.63 -2.24 -12.01
CA VAL A 73 -4.58 -1.16 -11.01
C VAL A 73 -3.56 -0.10 -11.46
N PRO A 74 -3.99 1.17 -11.63
CA PRO A 74 -3.11 2.27 -12.04
C PRO A 74 -2.18 2.73 -10.89
N SER A 75 -1.30 1.84 -10.44
CA SER A 75 -0.49 2.01 -9.22
C SER A 75 0.37 3.28 -9.24
N ARG A 76 0.89 3.66 -10.42
CA ARG A 76 1.62 4.93 -10.60
C ARG A 76 0.75 6.15 -10.33
N ALA A 77 -0.47 6.19 -10.89
CA ALA A 77 -1.40 7.28 -10.64
C ALA A 77 -1.86 7.32 -9.18
N ASN A 78 -2.09 6.16 -8.57
CA ASN A 78 -2.45 6.04 -7.15
C ASN A 78 -1.39 6.68 -6.25
N ILE A 79 -0.15 6.22 -6.35
CA ILE A 79 0.94 6.72 -5.51
C ILE A 79 1.28 8.18 -5.84
N ALA A 80 1.27 8.57 -7.11
CA ALA A 80 1.52 9.95 -7.51
C ALA A 80 0.47 10.92 -6.96
N ALA A 81 -0.81 10.56 -7.04
CA ALA A 81 -1.90 11.38 -6.53
C ALA A 81 -1.78 11.55 -5.00
N LEU A 82 -1.51 10.47 -4.26
CA LEU A 82 -1.29 10.53 -2.82
C LEU A 82 -0.06 11.40 -2.48
N ARG A 83 1.06 11.22 -3.18
CA ARG A 83 2.26 12.04 -2.96
C ARG A 83 1.98 13.53 -3.18
N HIS A 84 1.25 13.85 -4.25
CA HIS A 84 0.95 15.23 -4.65
C HIS A 84 0.11 15.98 -3.61
N ILE A 85 -0.82 15.30 -2.94
CA ILE A 85 -1.63 15.91 -1.86
C ILE A 85 -0.90 15.95 -0.51
N GLY A 86 0.37 15.55 -0.48
CA GLY A 86 1.24 15.65 0.68
C GLY A 86 1.41 14.37 1.49
N VAL A 87 0.93 13.21 1.00
CA VAL A 87 1.05 11.94 1.74
C VAL A 87 2.51 11.55 1.84
N ARG A 88 2.92 11.17 3.05
CA ARG A 88 4.26 10.68 3.39
C ARG A 88 4.23 9.33 4.10
N SER A 89 3.08 8.89 4.60
CA SER A 89 2.90 7.57 5.20
C SER A 89 1.65 6.87 4.66
N ILE A 90 1.79 5.59 4.30
CA ILE A 90 0.70 4.75 3.81
C ILE A 90 0.59 3.48 4.66
N ILE A 91 -0.62 3.22 5.15
CA ILE A 91 -1.03 1.91 5.67
C ILE A 91 -1.89 1.22 4.61
N ALA A 92 -1.39 0.12 4.06
CA ALA A 92 -2.07 -0.64 3.03
C ALA A 92 -2.65 -1.94 3.59
N PHE A 93 -3.83 -2.34 3.13
CA PHE A 93 -4.43 -3.64 3.44
C PHE A 93 -4.54 -4.50 2.19
N SER A 94 -4.28 -5.80 2.32
CA SER A 94 -4.46 -6.76 1.22
C SER A 94 -4.96 -8.11 1.73
N ALA A 95 -5.88 -8.72 0.99
CA ALA A 95 -6.23 -10.12 1.18
C ALA A 95 -5.07 -11.01 0.73
N VAL A 96 -4.77 -12.07 1.49
CA VAL A 96 -3.71 -13.02 1.14
C VAL A 96 -4.15 -14.47 1.33
N GLY A 97 -3.59 -15.35 0.50
CA GLY A 97 -3.52 -16.77 0.82
C GLY A 97 -2.34 -17.03 1.75
N SER A 98 -2.54 -17.89 2.75
CA SER A 98 -1.48 -18.33 3.65
C SER A 98 -0.64 -19.42 3.01
N LEU A 99 0.69 -19.29 3.11
CA LEU A 99 1.64 -20.33 2.71
C LEU A 99 2.21 -21.08 3.92
N ARG A 100 1.64 -20.92 5.12
CA ARG A 100 2.14 -21.47 6.38
C ARG A 100 0.99 -22.02 7.21
N GLU A 101 1.18 -23.16 7.87
CA GLU A 101 0.10 -23.79 8.66
C GLU A 101 -0.33 -22.88 9.82
N GLU A 102 0.65 -22.25 10.45
CA GLU A 102 0.53 -21.38 11.62
C GLU A 102 -0.16 -20.03 11.33
N ILE A 103 -0.19 -19.57 10.08
CA ILE A 103 -0.93 -18.37 9.66
C ILE A 103 -2.30 -18.82 9.20
N LYS A 104 -3.28 -18.76 10.09
CA LYS A 104 -4.62 -19.30 9.87
C LYS A 104 -5.49 -18.29 9.12
N PRO A 105 -6.51 -18.72 8.37
CA PRO A 105 -7.55 -17.81 7.89
C PRO A 105 -8.09 -16.97 9.06
N MET A 106 -8.24 -15.68 8.79
CA MET A 106 -8.54 -14.58 9.71
C MET A 106 -7.37 -14.01 10.52
N ASP A 107 -6.20 -14.64 10.51
CA ASP A 107 -5.00 -14.02 11.05
C ASP A 107 -4.54 -12.85 10.17
N PHE A 108 -3.76 -11.97 10.78
CA PHE A 108 -3.15 -10.82 10.13
C PHE A 108 -1.64 -11.01 10.11
N VAL A 109 -0.96 -10.46 9.12
CA VAL A 109 0.51 -10.46 9.03
C VAL A 109 0.98 -9.04 8.76
N VAL A 110 1.98 -8.58 9.51
CA VAL A 110 2.75 -7.36 9.24
C VAL A 110 4.05 -7.81 8.56
N PRO A 111 4.07 -7.94 7.23
CA PRO A 111 5.26 -8.41 6.54
C PRO A 111 6.40 -7.39 6.62
N ASP A 112 7.61 -7.93 6.58
CA ASP A 112 8.89 -7.21 6.55
C ASP A 112 9.64 -7.45 5.22
N GLN A 113 9.27 -8.49 4.45
CA GLN A 113 9.91 -8.85 3.18
C GLN A 113 8.93 -9.16 2.05
N ILE A 114 9.43 -9.08 0.81
CA ILE A 114 8.67 -9.36 -0.42
C ILE A 114 9.50 -10.19 -1.41
N ILE A 115 8.86 -11.16 -2.08
CA ILE A 115 9.36 -11.81 -3.29
C ILE A 115 8.50 -11.40 -4.48
N ASP A 116 9.12 -10.81 -5.51
CA ASP A 116 8.44 -10.39 -6.73
C ASP A 116 8.31 -11.54 -7.75
N ARG A 117 7.07 -11.98 -7.98
CA ARG A 117 6.68 -12.94 -9.04
C ARG A 117 5.70 -12.34 -10.03
N THR A 118 5.64 -11.01 -10.11
CA THR A 118 4.97 -10.31 -11.20
C THR A 118 5.75 -10.50 -12.52
N LYS A 119 5.08 -10.32 -13.65
CA LYS A 119 5.57 -10.64 -15.00
C LYS A 119 6.04 -9.40 -15.77
N GLY A 120 6.12 -8.23 -15.12
CA GLY A 120 6.56 -6.99 -15.76
C GLY A 120 5.53 -6.35 -16.71
N VAL A 121 4.28 -6.84 -16.71
CA VAL A 121 3.18 -6.20 -17.47
C VAL A 121 2.67 -4.93 -16.79
N ARG A 122 2.96 -4.78 -15.49
CA ARG A 122 2.59 -3.64 -14.67
C ARG A 122 3.70 -2.60 -14.72
N PRO A 123 3.41 -1.32 -15.00
CA PRO A 123 4.40 -0.26 -14.85
C PRO A 123 4.86 -0.16 -13.39
N PHE A 124 6.16 -0.35 -13.15
CA PHE A 124 6.70 -0.58 -11.81
C PHE A 124 7.65 0.50 -11.30
N THR A 125 7.87 1.56 -12.08
CA THR A 125 8.76 2.68 -11.73
C THR A 125 8.22 4.01 -12.28
N PHE A 126 8.57 5.10 -11.60
CA PHE A 126 8.45 6.48 -12.08
C PHE A 126 9.66 6.93 -12.90
N PHE A 127 10.80 6.24 -12.77
CA PHE A 127 12.06 6.58 -13.42
C PHE A 127 12.25 5.79 -14.72
N GLU A 128 11.55 6.23 -15.76
CA GLU A 128 11.62 5.65 -17.10
C GLU A 128 11.54 6.71 -18.22
N GLY A 129 11.79 6.28 -19.46
CA GLY A 129 11.61 7.13 -20.64
C GLY A 129 12.70 8.18 -20.83
N GLY A 130 13.96 7.83 -20.53
CA GLY A 130 15.10 8.75 -20.59
C GLY A 130 15.41 9.45 -19.26
N LEU A 131 14.95 8.87 -18.16
CA LEU A 131 15.33 9.22 -16.80
C LEU A 131 15.50 7.92 -16.01
N VAL A 132 16.63 7.74 -15.35
CA VAL A 132 16.98 6.52 -14.63
C VAL A 132 17.19 6.86 -13.16
N GLY A 133 16.62 6.06 -12.27
CA GLY A 133 16.81 6.14 -10.83
C GLY A 133 16.88 4.75 -10.21
N HIS A 134 17.75 4.58 -9.21
CA HIS A 134 17.93 3.31 -8.50
C HIS A 134 17.77 3.54 -6.99
N VAL A 135 16.55 3.32 -6.48
CA VAL A 135 16.28 3.47 -5.05
C VAL A 135 16.50 2.15 -4.32
N GLY A 136 17.13 2.20 -3.16
CA GLY A 136 17.31 1.03 -2.29
C GLY A 136 15.97 0.44 -1.87
N PHE A 137 15.82 -0.88 -2.05
CA PHE A 137 14.59 -1.62 -1.77
C PHE A 137 14.86 -2.94 -1.01
N ALA A 138 15.97 -2.98 -0.25
CA ALA A 138 16.34 -4.15 0.54
C ALA A 138 15.27 -4.48 1.60
N ASP A 139 14.76 -3.43 2.27
CA ASP A 139 13.66 -3.51 3.22
C ASP A 139 12.44 -2.79 2.62
N PRO A 140 11.47 -3.53 2.03
CA PRO A 140 10.39 -2.95 1.23
C PRO A 140 9.31 -2.25 2.06
N PHE A 141 9.22 -2.55 3.36
CA PHE A 141 8.25 -1.97 4.28
C PHE A 141 8.92 -1.10 5.34
N ASP A 142 8.17 -0.15 5.88
CA ASP A 142 8.67 0.81 6.85
C ASP A 142 8.66 0.24 8.28
N HIS A 143 9.84 0.06 8.86
CA HIS A 143 9.98 -0.48 10.21
C HIS A 143 9.24 0.35 11.28
N ASN A 144 9.24 1.68 11.18
CA ASN A 144 8.62 2.53 12.20
C ASN A 144 7.08 2.44 12.13
N LEU A 145 6.50 2.37 10.93
CA LEU A 145 5.08 2.10 10.76
C LEU A 145 4.73 0.69 11.23
N ALA A 146 5.54 -0.32 10.91
CA ALA A 146 5.34 -1.69 11.39
C ALA A 146 5.22 -1.75 12.91
N GLU A 147 6.13 -1.11 13.64
CA GLU A 147 6.12 -1.09 15.11
C GLU A 147 4.86 -0.43 15.69
N ILE A 148 4.33 0.61 15.04
CA ILE A 148 3.05 1.23 15.45
C ILE A 148 1.90 0.25 15.22
N VAL A 149 1.87 -0.43 14.08
CA VAL A 149 0.85 -1.45 13.77
C VAL A 149 0.87 -2.58 14.80
N LYS A 150 2.04 -3.14 15.11
CA LYS A 150 2.21 -4.22 16.09
C LYS A 150 1.67 -3.83 17.46
N LYS A 151 1.99 -2.62 17.93
CA LYS A 151 1.47 -2.09 19.21
C LYS A 151 -0.05 -1.95 19.24
N CYS A 152 -0.70 -1.84 18.09
CA CYS A 152 -2.15 -1.73 17.98
C CYS A 152 -2.86 -3.09 17.86
N ALA A 153 -2.14 -4.21 17.77
CA ALA A 153 -2.70 -5.56 17.56
C ALA A 153 -3.80 -5.95 18.55
N HIS A 154 -3.66 -5.51 19.81
CA HIS A 154 -4.59 -5.81 20.89
C HIS A 154 -6.00 -5.21 20.72
N HIS A 155 -6.21 -4.33 19.73
CA HIS A 155 -7.54 -3.81 19.37
C HIS A 155 -8.33 -4.77 18.47
N MET A 156 -7.70 -5.80 17.92
CA MET A 156 -8.41 -6.87 17.21
C MET A 156 -9.14 -7.76 18.21
N GLU A 157 -10.30 -8.28 17.82
CA GLU A 157 -11.07 -9.22 18.65
C GLU A 157 -11.35 -10.52 17.89
N GLY A 158 -11.77 -11.54 18.63
CA GLY A 158 -12.07 -12.87 18.10
C GLY A 158 -11.14 -13.90 18.74
N ASN A 159 -11.71 -15.03 19.15
CA ASN A 159 -10.95 -16.07 19.82
C ASN A 159 -9.88 -16.63 18.88
N GLY A 160 -8.61 -16.41 19.22
CA GLY A 160 -7.46 -17.00 18.53
C GLY A 160 -7.02 -16.27 17.25
N VAL A 161 -7.53 -15.07 16.95
CA VAL A 161 -6.99 -14.23 15.87
C VAL A 161 -5.65 -13.63 16.30
N ILE A 162 -4.62 -13.81 15.47
CA ILE A 162 -3.26 -13.38 15.78
C ILE A 162 -2.77 -12.36 14.73
N LEU A 163 -1.98 -11.38 15.17
CA LEU A 163 -1.12 -10.58 14.30
C LEU A 163 0.27 -11.21 14.30
N HIS A 164 0.68 -11.81 13.18
CA HIS A 164 2.05 -12.25 12.96
C HIS A 164 2.92 -11.03 12.64
N GLU A 165 3.99 -10.83 13.40
CA GLU A 165 4.77 -9.57 13.38
C GLU A 165 5.85 -9.49 12.28
N GLU A 166 6.03 -10.58 11.53
CA GLU A 166 6.98 -10.69 10.43
C GLU A 166 6.44 -11.64 9.35
N GLY A 167 7.02 -11.58 8.15
CA GLY A 167 6.69 -12.52 7.09
C GLY A 167 7.06 -12.03 5.69
N THR A 168 7.28 -12.99 4.81
CA THR A 168 7.61 -12.72 3.40
C THR A 168 6.37 -12.85 2.53
N VAL A 169 5.98 -11.76 1.85
CA VAL A 169 4.88 -11.76 0.88
C VAL A 169 5.40 -12.18 -0.49
N VAL A 170 4.86 -13.25 -1.06
CA VAL A 170 5.05 -13.56 -2.49
C VAL A 170 4.00 -12.78 -3.27
N VAL A 171 4.42 -11.98 -4.26
CA VAL A 171 3.49 -11.20 -5.09
C VAL A 171 3.42 -11.79 -6.48
N MET A 172 2.30 -12.43 -6.82
CA MET A 172 2.08 -13.03 -8.15
C MET A 172 1.30 -12.10 -9.08
N GLU A 173 1.32 -12.42 -10.38
CA GLU A 173 0.63 -11.61 -11.39
C GLU A 173 -0.91 -11.71 -11.33
N GLY A 174 -1.45 -12.91 -11.09
CA GLY A 174 -2.88 -13.18 -11.28
C GLY A 174 -3.33 -13.06 -12.75
N PRO A 175 -4.66 -12.96 -13.01
CA PRO A 175 -5.75 -12.96 -12.02
C PRO A 175 -6.11 -14.35 -11.48
N GLN A 176 -5.64 -15.43 -12.11
CA GLN A 176 -5.83 -16.77 -11.58
C GLN A 176 -5.04 -16.97 -10.29
N PHE A 177 -5.57 -17.77 -9.37
CA PHE A 177 -4.83 -18.27 -8.22
C PHE A 177 -3.71 -19.23 -8.65
N SER A 178 -2.80 -19.52 -7.72
CA SER A 178 -1.69 -20.44 -7.91
C SER A 178 -2.18 -21.83 -8.33
N THR A 179 -1.37 -22.53 -9.12
CA THR A 179 -1.39 -24.00 -9.13
C THR A 179 -0.80 -24.55 -7.82
N ARG A 180 -1.08 -25.83 -7.50
CA ARG A 180 -0.48 -26.47 -6.32
C ARG A 180 1.05 -26.54 -6.41
N ALA A 181 1.58 -26.71 -7.63
CA ALA A 181 3.03 -26.73 -7.85
C ALA A 181 3.66 -25.38 -7.53
N GLU A 182 3.04 -24.28 -7.95
CA GLU A 182 3.46 -22.92 -7.60
C GLU A 182 3.38 -22.67 -6.10
N SER A 183 2.26 -23.02 -5.45
CA SER A 183 2.11 -22.86 -3.99
C SER A 183 3.20 -23.59 -3.21
N ASN A 184 3.48 -24.85 -3.57
CA ASN A 184 4.53 -25.63 -2.92
C ASN A 184 5.93 -25.08 -3.21
N LEU A 185 6.19 -24.54 -4.42
CA LEU A 185 7.44 -23.85 -4.72
C LEU A 185 7.62 -22.58 -3.86
N TYR A 186 6.59 -21.76 -3.72
CA TYR A 186 6.65 -20.54 -2.92
C TYR A 186 6.90 -20.83 -1.43
N ARG A 187 6.38 -21.95 -0.93
CA ARG A 187 6.67 -22.48 0.41
C ARG A 187 8.14 -22.87 0.58
N THR A 188 8.77 -23.50 -0.42
CA THR A 188 10.20 -23.85 -0.33
C THR A 188 11.12 -22.64 -0.39
N TRP A 189 10.67 -21.53 -0.96
CA TRP A 189 11.37 -20.24 -0.88
C TRP A 189 11.22 -19.53 0.47
N GLY A 190 10.38 -20.07 1.34
CA GLY A 190 10.12 -19.47 2.65
C GLY A 190 9.02 -18.42 2.66
N GLY A 191 8.20 -18.30 1.60
CA GLY A 191 7.04 -17.41 1.58
C GLY A 191 6.11 -17.66 2.79
N SER A 192 5.62 -16.59 3.40
CA SER A 192 4.67 -16.64 4.51
C SER A 192 3.24 -16.55 4.00
N VAL A 193 3.01 -15.61 3.08
CA VAL A 193 1.70 -15.32 2.48
C VAL A 193 1.86 -14.95 1.01
N ILE A 194 0.78 -15.04 0.23
CA ILE A 194 0.76 -14.68 -1.19
C ILE A 194 -0.35 -13.68 -1.50
N ASN A 195 -0.05 -12.63 -2.28
CA ASN A 195 -1.07 -11.75 -2.87
C ASN A 195 -0.72 -11.35 -4.30
N MET A 196 -1.52 -10.41 -4.83
CA MET A 196 -1.37 -9.88 -6.17
C MET A 196 -1.18 -8.35 -6.18
N SER A 197 -1.06 -7.67 -5.03
CA SER A 197 -1.23 -6.21 -4.97
C SER A 197 -0.12 -5.43 -4.27
N ALA A 198 0.76 -6.08 -3.49
CA ALA A 198 1.82 -5.34 -2.78
C ALA A 198 2.86 -4.73 -3.75
N LEU A 199 3.03 -5.33 -4.93
CA LEU A 199 3.85 -4.79 -6.01
C LEU A 199 3.01 -4.46 -7.25
N PRO A 200 3.30 -3.35 -7.94
CA PRO A 200 4.43 -2.44 -7.72
C PRO A 200 4.20 -1.35 -6.66
N GLU A 201 3.08 -1.38 -5.91
CA GLU A 201 2.70 -0.34 -4.95
C GLU A 201 3.82 0.04 -3.97
N ALA A 202 4.48 -0.93 -3.33
CA ALA A 202 5.58 -0.67 -2.39
C ALA A 202 6.83 -0.07 -3.06
N LYS A 203 7.17 -0.52 -4.28
CA LYS A 203 8.29 0.05 -5.07
C LYS A 203 8.04 1.52 -5.38
N LEU A 204 6.83 1.83 -5.85
CA LEU A 204 6.43 3.18 -6.19
C LEU A 204 6.35 4.09 -4.96
N ALA A 205 5.85 3.58 -3.83
CA ALA A 205 5.85 4.34 -2.57
C ALA A 205 7.29 4.69 -2.13
N ARG A 206 8.22 3.72 -2.24
CA ARG A 206 9.65 3.96 -1.98
C ARG A 206 10.23 5.01 -2.92
N GLU A 207 9.97 4.94 -4.22
CA GLU A 207 10.40 5.95 -5.18
C GLU A 207 9.78 7.33 -4.94
N ALA A 208 8.59 7.41 -4.34
CA ALA A 208 7.93 8.66 -3.97
C ALA A 208 8.36 9.21 -2.58
N GLU A 209 9.31 8.57 -1.89
CA GLU A 209 9.73 8.90 -0.52
C GLU A 209 8.58 8.86 0.50
N ILE A 210 7.74 7.83 0.35
CA ILE A 210 6.60 7.53 1.23
C ILE A 210 6.93 6.29 2.07
N ALA A 211 6.81 6.41 3.39
CA ALA A 211 6.82 5.29 4.31
C ALA A 211 5.60 4.40 4.04
N TYR A 212 5.82 3.12 3.82
CA TYR A 212 4.76 2.20 3.38
C TYR A 212 4.77 0.93 4.21
N GLN A 213 3.63 0.59 4.81
CA GLN A 213 3.45 -0.68 5.50
C GLN A 213 2.21 -1.40 4.97
N MET A 214 2.40 -2.65 4.52
CA MET A 214 1.29 -3.55 4.21
C MET A 214 0.82 -4.26 5.46
N ILE A 215 -0.48 -4.51 5.55
CA ILE A 215 -1.12 -5.39 6.52
C ILE A 215 -1.88 -6.44 5.71
N CYS A 216 -1.41 -7.68 5.82
CA CYS A 216 -1.94 -8.82 5.10
C CYS A 216 -3.02 -9.50 5.94
N MET A 217 -4.18 -9.80 5.34
CA MET A 217 -5.31 -10.46 6.00
C MET A 217 -5.49 -11.83 5.38
N ALA A 218 -5.14 -12.88 6.12
CA ALA A 218 -5.25 -14.25 5.65
C ALA A 218 -6.72 -14.62 5.44
N THR A 219 -7.04 -15.07 4.23
CA THR A 219 -8.41 -15.49 3.87
C THR A 219 -8.52 -16.99 3.68
N ASP A 220 -7.43 -17.68 3.40
CA ASP A 220 -7.36 -19.08 3.00
C ASP A 220 -5.91 -19.58 3.11
N TYR A 221 -5.65 -20.84 2.73
CA TYR A 221 -4.31 -21.44 2.69
C TYR A 221 -3.80 -21.61 1.24
N ASP A 222 -4.12 -20.66 0.35
CA ASP A 222 -3.90 -20.78 -1.10
C ASP A 222 -4.45 -22.14 -1.60
N CYS A 223 -3.68 -22.89 -2.38
CA CYS A 223 -4.07 -24.23 -2.82
C CYS A 223 -3.07 -25.33 -2.39
N TRP A 224 -2.28 -25.14 -1.33
CA TRP A 224 -1.40 -26.22 -0.83
C TRP A 224 -2.07 -27.11 0.23
N HIS A 225 -3.11 -26.61 0.89
CA HIS A 225 -3.76 -27.30 2.00
C HIS A 225 -4.94 -28.17 1.53
N SER A 226 -5.20 -29.28 2.22
CA SER A 226 -6.17 -30.30 1.77
C SER A 226 -7.61 -30.07 2.25
N THR A 227 -7.86 -29.08 3.11
CA THR A 227 -9.18 -28.91 3.74
C THR A 227 -10.20 -28.19 2.88
N GLU A 228 -9.80 -27.37 1.92
CA GLU A 228 -10.63 -26.75 0.87
C GLU A 228 -9.74 -25.92 -0.07
N ASP A 229 -10.05 -25.87 -1.37
CA ASP A 229 -9.33 -25.02 -2.34
C ASP A 229 -9.78 -23.55 -2.21
N VAL A 230 -8.86 -22.60 -2.40
CA VAL A 230 -9.23 -21.18 -2.45
C VAL A 230 -10.22 -20.91 -3.59
N ASP A 231 -11.35 -20.31 -3.23
CA ASP A 231 -12.32 -19.76 -4.17
C ASP A 231 -12.81 -18.37 -3.73
N VAL A 232 -13.55 -17.69 -4.60
CA VAL A 232 -14.05 -16.34 -4.35
C VAL A 232 -15.02 -16.29 -3.16
N ALA A 233 -15.83 -17.33 -2.95
CA ALA A 233 -16.84 -17.34 -1.89
C ALA A 233 -16.20 -17.44 -0.51
N MET A 234 -15.18 -18.29 -0.35
CA MET A 234 -14.38 -18.41 0.87
C MET A 234 -13.69 -17.09 1.20
N VAL A 235 -13.04 -16.48 0.22
CA VAL A 235 -12.35 -15.19 0.40
C VAL A 235 -13.34 -14.13 0.90
N MET A 236 -14.51 -14.01 0.28
CA MET A 236 -15.51 -13.01 0.67
C MET A 236 -16.05 -13.25 2.10
N LYS A 237 -16.32 -14.50 2.48
CA LYS A 237 -16.82 -14.84 3.83
C LYS A 237 -15.81 -14.45 4.92
N ASN A 238 -14.54 -14.78 4.72
CA ASN A 238 -13.50 -14.43 5.69
C ASN A 238 -13.18 -12.93 5.66
N MET A 239 -13.35 -12.27 4.49
CA MET A 239 -13.19 -10.83 4.36
C MET A 239 -14.22 -10.04 5.19
N GLU A 240 -15.42 -10.54 5.43
CA GLU A 240 -16.38 -9.87 6.32
C GLU A 240 -15.90 -9.84 7.78
N HIS A 241 -15.31 -10.95 8.25
CA HIS A 241 -14.70 -11.03 9.59
C HIS A 241 -13.44 -10.17 9.66
N ASN A 242 -12.53 -10.32 8.70
CA ASN A 242 -11.32 -9.54 8.58
C ASN A 242 -11.62 -8.05 8.46
N GLY A 243 -12.69 -7.66 7.76
CA GLY A 243 -13.10 -6.27 7.60
C GLY A 243 -13.40 -5.58 8.92
N ARG A 244 -13.99 -6.29 9.90
CA ARG A 244 -14.23 -5.72 11.25
C ARG A 244 -12.93 -5.49 12.01
N ASN A 245 -12.04 -6.48 12.04
CA ASN A 245 -10.74 -6.34 12.71
C ASN A 245 -9.82 -5.35 11.99
N ALA A 246 -9.88 -5.29 10.65
CA ALA A 246 -9.13 -4.33 9.87
C ALA A 246 -9.56 -2.90 10.18
N LYS A 247 -10.87 -2.63 10.33
CA LYS A 247 -11.39 -1.32 10.79
C LYS A 247 -10.89 -0.95 12.19
N ARG A 248 -10.91 -1.89 13.13
CA ARG A 248 -10.44 -1.67 14.51
C ARG A 248 -8.95 -1.39 14.54
N LEU A 249 -8.16 -2.22 13.85
CA LEU A 249 -6.72 -2.08 13.78
C LEU A 249 -6.33 -0.78 13.08
N VAL A 250 -6.90 -0.47 11.92
CA VAL A 250 -6.58 0.78 11.21
C VAL A 250 -7.02 2.01 12.00
N GLY A 251 -8.18 1.97 12.67
CA GLY A 251 -8.61 3.04 13.56
C GLY A 251 -7.58 3.30 14.66
N ALA A 252 -7.17 2.25 15.39
CA ALA A 252 -6.16 2.36 16.44
C ALA A 252 -4.79 2.84 15.91
N VAL A 253 -4.37 2.38 14.72
CA VAL A 253 -3.13 2.81 14.08
C VAL A 253 -3.20 4.28 13.69
N LEU A 254 -4.30 4.72 13.07
CA LEU A 254 -4.49 6.12 12.70
C LEU A 254 -4.55 7.01 13.94
N ASP A 255 -5.23 6.59 15.01
CA ASP A 255 -5.22 7.29 16.31
C ASP A 255 -3.80 7.53 16.81
N GLN A 256 -2.89 6.54 16.71
CA GLN A 256 -1.48 6.75 17.04
C GLN A 256 -0.81 7.71 16.05
N LEU A 257 -0.95 7.48 14.74
CA LEU A 257 -0.28 8.31 13.72
C LEU A 257 -0.74 9.79 13.77
N THR A 258 -1.94 10.09 14.25
CA THR A 258 -2.37 11.50 14.44
C THR A 258 -1.70 12.22 15.62
N LYS A 259 -0.99 11.51 16.50
CA LYS A 259 -0.30 12.12 17.65
C LYS A 259 0.99 12.81 17.22
N GLN A 260 1.27 13.96 17.84
CA GLN A 260 2.45 14.78 17.56
C GLN A 260 3.78 14.04 17.75
N GLU A 261 3.85 13.10 18.70
CA GLU A 261 5.05 12.29 18.97
C GLU A 261 5.45 11.41 17.76
N HIS A 262 4.50 11.07 16.88
CA HIS A 262 4.75 10.28 15.67
C HIS A 262 4.97 11.13 14.42
N SER A 263 5.05 12.45 14.53
CA SER A 263 5.21 13.38 13.39
C SER A 263 6.42 13.06 12.50
N SER A 264 7.55 12.62 13.06
CA SER A 264 8.73 12.24 12.29
C SER A 264 8.52 10.98 11.44
N VAL A 265 7.78 10.01 11.98
CA VAL A 265 7.38 8.77 11.28
C VAL A 265 6.38 9.11 10.18
N VAL A 266 5.33 9.88 10.51
CA VAL A 266 4.28 10.29 9.57
C VAL A 266 4.85 11.04 8.37
N LEU A 267 5.78 11.96 8.61
CA LEU A 267 6.45 12.74 7.57
C LEU A 267 7.54 11.97 6.82
N ALA A 268 7.79 10.71 7.19
CA ALA A 268 8.82 9.85 6.60
C ALA A 268 10.18 10.53 6.46
N LYS A 269 10.62 11.26 7.52
CA LYS A 269 11.85 12.07 7.49
C LYS A 269 13.10 11.27 7.11
N HIS A 270 13.12 9.97 7.40
CA HIS A 270 14.26 9.10 7.09
C HIS A 270 14.34 8.71 5.59
N LEU A 271 13.31 8.99 4.78
CA LEU A 271 13.31 8.76 3.32
C LEU A 271 13.57 10.04 2.52
N GLU A 272 13.63 11.20 3.18
CA GLU A 272 13.73 12.51 2.53
C GLU A 272 15.02 12.63 1.70
N GLY A 273 14.87 12.96 0.42
CA GLY A 273 15.98 13.15 -0.52
C GLY A 273 16.59 11.87 -1.09
N MET A 274 16.15 10.68 -0.64
CA MET A 274 16.69 9.41 -1.15
C MET A 274 16.45 9.24 -2.66
N SER A 275 15.26 9.57 -3.14
CA SER A 275 14.91 9.41 -4.55
C SER A 275 15.62 10.43 -5.42
N VAL A 276 15.82 11.64 -4.90
CA VAL A 276 16.57 12.67 -5.63
C VAL A 276 18.04 12.31 -5.75
N GLY A 277 18.67 11.80 -4.68
CA GLY A 277 20.01 11.23 -4.76
C GLY A 277 20.10 10.08 -5.76
N ALA A 278 19.09 9.21 -5.79
CA ALA A 278 19.01 8.06 -6.69
C ALA A 278 18.83 8.41 -8.17
N VAL A 279 18.28 9.59 -8.50
CA VAL A 279 18.04 10.03 -9.89
C VAL A 279 19.10 11.02 -10.37
N ALA A 280 19.44 12.02 -9.55
CA ALA A 280 20.26 13.16 -9.97
C ALA A 280 21.68 12.73 -10.42
N GLY A 281 22.23 11.67 -9.82
CA GLY A 281 23.56 11.17 -10.13
C GLY A 281 23.65 10.17 -11.30
N ILE A 282 22.51 9.68 -11.82
CA ILE A 282 22.52 8.56 -12.77
C ILE A 282 22.36 9.05 -14.22
N THR A 283 21.24 9.70 -14.54
CA THR A 283 21.05 10.30 -15.87
C THR A 283 21.64 11.71 -15.89
N LYS A 284 22.71 11.89 -16.66
CA LYS A 284 23.36 13.20 -16.86
C LYS A 284 22.36 14.22 -17.42
N PRO A 285 22.45 15.51 -17.05
CA PRO A 285 21.50 16.54 -17.49
C PRO A 285 21.23 16.55 -19.00
N GLU A 286 22.25 16.36 -19.83
CA GLU A 286 22.14 16.40 -21.30
C GLU A 286 21.36 15.21 -21.89
N GLY A 287 21.26 14.11 -21.13
CA GLY A 287 20.54 12.91 -21.53
C GLY A 287 19.14 12.78 -20.92
N ARG A 288 18.73 13.72 -20.06
CA ARG A 288 17.41 13.68 -19.41
C ARG A 288 16.34 14.03 -20.43
N ASN A 289 15.40 13.11 -20.64
CA ASN A 289 14.20 13.42 -21.41
C ASN A 289 13.36 14.47 -20.64
N PRO A 290 13.02 15.63 -21.26
CA PRO A 290 12.28 16.69 -20.58
C PRO A 290 10.89 16.28 -20.08
N GLU A 291 10.18 15.41 -20.81
CA GLU A 291 8.87 14.92 -20.40
C GLU A 291 8.97 13.96 -19.22
N ALA A 292 9.96 13.06 -19.22
CA ALA A 292 10.22 12.17 -18.08
C ALA A 292 10.59 12.96 -16.83
N TRP A 293 11.42 13.99 -16.99
CA TRP A 293 11.78 14.91 -15.91
C TRP A 293 10.54 15.65 -15.37
N ALA A 294 9.69 16.20 -16.25
CA ALA A 294 8.47 16.88 -15.86
C ALA A 294 7.48 15.97 -15.10
N ARG A 295 7.38 14.68 -15.46
CA ARG A 295 6.58 13.71 -14.70
C ARG A 295 7.10 13.52 -13.28
N VAL A 296 8.41 13.42 -13.09
CA VAL A 296 9.00 13.24 -11.75
C VAL A 296 8.88 14.51 -10.90
N GLN A 297 8.94 15.70 -11.51
CA GLN A 297 8.68 16.96 -10.81
C GLN A 297 7.30 17.02 -10.15
N TYR A 298 6.30 16.32 -10.70
CA TYR A 298 4.97 16.21 -10.09
C TYR A 298 5.02 15.58 -8.69
N LEU A 299 5.95 14.64 -8.44
CA LEU A 299 6.15 13.98 -7.14
C LEU A 299 6.96 14.84 -6.18
N PHE A 300 7.81 15.73 -6.71
CA PHE A 300 8.88 16.43 -5.99
C PHE A 300 8.90 17.95 -6.30
N PRO A 301 7.86 18.73 -5.96
CA PRO A 301 7.79 20.14 -6.36
C PRO A 301 8.89 21.02 -5.74
N GLU A 302 9.29 20.72 -4.49
CA GLU A 302 10.29 21.47 -3.71
C GLU A 302 11.71 21.39 -4.32
N PHE A 303 12.00 20.35 -5.09
CA PHE A 303 13.35 20.06 -5.62
C PHE A 303 13.75 20.95 -6.82
N MET A 304 12.86 21.83 -7.27
CA MET A 304 13.07 22.72 -8.42
C MET A 304 13.83 24.02 -8.10
N LYS A 305 14.28 24.24 -6.85
CA LYS A 305 14.98 25.48 -6.49
C LYS A 305 16.49 25.45 -6.77
N GLU A 306 17.08 24.28 -7.04
CA GLU A 306 18.53 24.12 -7.18
C GLU A 306 18.99 23.38 -8.45
N GLY A 307 18.10 23.15 -9.43
CA GLY A 307 18.39 22.45 -10.68
C GLY A 307 18.70 23.37 -11.86
#